data_AF-A0AAD7FLX1-F1
#
_entry.id   AF-A0AAD7FLX1-F1
#
_cell.length_a   1.000
_cell.length_b   1.000
_cell.length_c   1.000
_cell.angle_alpha   90.00
_cell.angle_beta   90.00
_cell.angle_gamma   90.00
#
_symmetry.space_group_name_H-M   'P 1'
#
loop_
_entity.id
_entity.type
_entity.pdbx_description
1 polymer ?
#
loop_
_entity_poly.entity_id
_entity_poly.type
_entity_poly.pdbx_seq_one_letter_code
_entity_poly.pdbx_strand_id
1 'polypeptide(L)'
;MDFVRTLQTRRRLLIAGIVVLATMSLLFLSAPVPWTYIEEGRYGSMFGNSELAVEDGPVGAPETGHQGWRVLRNETATETFRENLRQDVKYITTWPANGWTNQVINYMNVLYLAQITHRVPIIPRFRPVHIPGDNTPHRDFGDVFDVPALSKKLGMPILEWKEVKDLKSETLEDLGCWDIQNYRWEEGGGWYLDPPVDLKLDISYTLAPEWMRKAGDGGSDPSTLMWGFAALATFPHWQNLSDIDPSPTHHASLPPDEHLFCTNSLYWGIANLEAGYEKSAAWHAVGEHMTWSREVRNAGEKYTRQVFGIEEGEAIPPYIAVHIRRGDFAIWCDLTYHTPLEDCFAPLSTYARRVEEVQAELMEKKGVSAERVIVTSNEQDEGWWKEVAELGWVTLDHQRTMEEHGPWYPIFVDAFIQGEAAGFVGTSTSTVSMLGQRRVESKGGVSVMVQWGTKGADDH
;
A
#
# COMPACT_ATOMS: atom_id res chain seq x y z
N MET A 1 29.30 -28.88 55.88
CA MET A 1 30.39 -29.00 54.88
C MET A 1 29.89 -28.92 53.44
N ASP A 2 28.60 -29.13 53.16
CA ASP A 2 28.08 -29.13 51.78
C ASP A 2 28.00 -27.74 51.13
N PHE A 3 27.76 -26.67 51.90
CA PHE A 3 27.65 -25.31 51.34
C PHE A 3 28.95 -24.82 50.68
N VAL A 4 30.11 -25.17 51.25
CA VAL A 4 31.43 -24.79 50.72
C VAL A 4 31.74 -25.53 49.42
N ARG A 5 31.32 -26.79 49.30
CA ARG A 5 31.48 -27.58 48.07
C ARG A 5 30.63 -27.00 46.93
N THR A 6 29.39 -26.61 47.20
CA THR A 6 28.51 -26.02 46.18
C THR A 6 29.03 -24.69 45.64
N LEU A 7 29.61 -23.85 46.50
CA LEU A 7 30.24 -22.58 46.09
C LEU A 7 31.49 -22.78 45.25
N GLN A 8 32.33 -23.78 45.57
CA GLN A 8 33.51 -24.11 44.76
C GLN A 8 33.12 -24.64 43.37
N THR A 9 32.08 -25.46 43.26
CA THR A 9 31.61 -25.98 41.97
C THR A 9 31.05 -24.86 41.09
N ARG A 10 30.25 -23.94 41.65
CA ARG A 10 29.72 -22.78 40.90
C ARG A 10 30.81 -21.85 40.41
N ARG A 11 31.84 -21.59 41.22
CA ARG A 11 32.99 -20.76 40.81
C ARG A 11 33.81 -21.40 39.69
N ARG A 12 33.96 -22.74 39.69
CA ARG A 12 34.65 -23.47 38.62
C ARG A 12 33.87 -23.44 37.30
N LEU A 13 32.54 -23.58 37.36
CA LEU A 13 31.68 -23.49 36.18
C LEU A 13 31.67 -22.07 35.57
N LEU A 14 31.65 -21.03 36.43
CA LEU A 14 31.72 -19.65 35.96
C LEU A 14 33.05 -19.34 35.25
N ILE A 15 34.18 -19.79 35.82
CA ILE A 15 35.50 -19.61 35.21
C ILE A 15 35.60 -20.39 33.90
N ALA A 16 35.08 -21.62 33.83
CA ALA A 16 35.05 -22.40 32.60
C ALA A 16 34.23 -21.71 31.49
N GLY A 17 33.07 -21.14 31.83
CA GLY A 17 32.24 -20.38 30.88
C GLY A 17 32.94 -19.14 30.32
N ILE A 18 33.65 -18.39 31.17
CA ILE A 18 34.41 -17.20 30.74
C ILE A 18 35.56 -17.60 29.80
N VAL A 19 36.27 -18.69 30.09
CA VAL A 19 37.37 -19.16 29.23
C VAL A 19 36.87 -19.62 27.85
N VAL A 20 35.71 -20.28 27.79
CA VAL A 20 35.10 -20.71 26.51
C VAL A 20 34.67 -19.50 25.67
N LEU A 21 34.03 -18.49 26.28
CA LEU A 21 33.62 -17.28 25.56
C LEU A 21 34.82 -16.46 25.07
N ALA A 22 35.89 -16.36 25.87
CA ALA A 22 37.11 -15.67 25.46
C ALA A 22 37.83 -16.41 24.31
N THR A 23 37.87 -17.74 24.33
CA THR A 23 38.47 -18.54 23.25
C THR A 23 37.66 -18.49 21.96
N MET A 24 36.32 -18.50 22.02
CA MET A 24 35.48 -18.31 20.82
C MET A 24 35.66 -16.91 20.22
N SER A 25 35.77 -15.87 21.06
CA SER A 25 36.00 -14.50 20.58
C SER A 25 37.36 -14.34 19.90
N LEU A 26 38.40 -14.99 20.42
CA LEU A 26 39.74 -15.01 19.80
C LEU A 26 39.77 -15.79 18.48
N LEU A 27 38.96 -16.85 18.35
CA LEU A 27 38.84 -17.61 17.10
C LEU A 27 38.11 -16.82 15.99
N PHE A 28 37.11 -16.01 16.35
CA PHE A 28 36.43 -15.14 15.38
C PHE A 28 37.28 -13.95 14.92
N LEU A 29 38.17 -13.44 15.79
CA LEU A 29 39.09 -12.35 15.43
C LEU A 29 40.33 -12.82 14.64
N SER A 30 40.63 -14.12 14.63
CA SER A 30 41.79 -14.68 13.91
C SER A 30 41.42 -15.45 12.64
N ALA A 31 40.13 -15.55 12.29
CA ALA A 31 39.72 -16.09 11.01
C ALA A 31 40.00 -15.07 9.90
N PRO A 32 40.93 -15.34 8.96
CA PRO A 32 41.11 -14.47 7.81
C PRO A 32 39.84 -14.51 6.95
N VAL A 33 39.14 -13.39 6.86
CA VAL A 33 38.08 -13.19 5.88
C VAL A 33 38.73 -13.30 4.49
N PRO A 34 38.37 -14.27 3.65
CA PRO A 34 38.93 -14.37 2.32
C PRO A 34 38.37 -13.22 1.47
N TRP A 35 39.11 -12.13 1.43
CA TRP A 35 39.02 -11.08 0.44
C TRP A 35 39.52 -11.63 -0.90
N THR A 36 38.68 -12.35 -1.62
CA THR A 36 38.96 -12.70 -3.02
C THR A 36 37.67 -12.74 -3.84
N TYR A 37 37.68 -12.01 -4.95
CA TYR A 37 36.72 -11.98 -6.07
C TYR A 37 35.46 -11.11 -5.93
N ILE A 38 35.65 -9.79 -6.02
CA ILE A 38 34.74 -8.94 -6.81
C ILE A 38 35.30 -8.96 -8.23
N GLU A 39 34.76 -9.84 -9.08
CA GLU A 39 34.95 -9.75 -10.52
C GLU A 39 33.88 -8.80 -11.07
N GLU A 40 34.34 -7.70 -11.68
CA GLU A 40 33.56 -6.85 -12.58
C GLU A 40 33.16 -7.66 -13.82
N GLY A 41 32.14 -8.50 -13.66
CA GLY A 41 31.54 -9.31 -14.71
C GLY A 41 30.47 -8.54 -15.46
N ARG A 42 30.85 -8.06 -16.65
CA ARG A 42 29.98 -7.63 -17.76
C ARG A 42 28.64 -8.38 -17.81
N TYR A 43 27.56 -7.74 -17.40
CA TYR A 43 26.23 -8.06 -17.94
C TYR A 43 26.10 -7.37 -19.29
N GLY A 44 26.66 -8.03 -20.31
CA GLY A 44 26.36 -7.75 -21.71
C GLY A 44 24.89 -8.03 -21.98
N SER A 45 24.28 -7.11 -22.71
CA SER A 45 22.92 -7.16 -23.26
C SER A 45 22.50 -8.56 -23.71
N MET A 46 21.53 -9.14 -23.00
CA MET A 46 20.81 -10.35 -23.41
C MET A 46 19.36 -10.05 -23.84
N PHE A 47 19.07 -8.79 -24.17
CA PHE A 47 17.90 -8.41 -24.95
C PHE A 47 18.37 -8.18 -26.38
N GLY A 48 18.24 -9.22 -27.20
CA GLY A 48 18.41 -9.09 -28.65
C GLY A 48 17.37 -8.10 -29.17
N ASN A 49 17.84 -7.00 -29.75
CA ASN A 49 17.05 -6.15 -30.61
C ASN A 49 16.62 -6.98 -31.82
N SER A 50 15.41 -7.54 -31.77
CA SER A 50 14.67 -7.83 -32.99
C SER A 50 14.17 -6.49 -33.52
N GLU A 51 14.95 -5.87 -34.39
CA GLU A 51 14.48 -4.79 -35.27
C GLU A 51 13.35 -5.34 -36.14
N LEU A 52 12.11 -5.22 -35.65
CA LEU A 52 10.94 -5.18 -36.51
C LEU A 52 10.93 -3.81 -37.16
N ALA A 53 11.33 -3.77 -38.43
CA ALA A 53 11.15 -2.62 -39.30
C ALA A 53 9.67 -2.22 -39.28
N VAL A 54 9.35 -1.12 -38.62
CA VAL A 54 8.05 -0.44 -38.72
C VAL A 54 8.16 0.49 -39.93
N GLU A 55 7.46 0.15 -41.00
CA GLU A 55 7.27 1.07 -42.12
C GLU A 55 6.47 2.29 -41.64
N ASP A 56 7.03 3.48 -41.87
CA ASP A 56 6.38 4.77 -41.63
C ASP A 56 5.17 4.96 -42.55
N GLY A 57 4.00 4.52 -42.08
CA GLY A 57 2.70 4.91 -42.62
C GLY A 57 2.27 6.29 -42.12
N PRO A 58 1.44 7.03 -42.88
CA PRO A 58 1.11 8.41 -42.57
C PRO A 58 0.36 8.54 -41.24
N VAL A 59 0.79 9.52 -40.45
CA VAL A 59 0.27 9.89 -39.12
C VAL A 59 -1.25 10.14 -39.18
N GLY A 60 -2.02 9.12 -38.84
CA GLY A 60 -3.42 9.21 -38.46
C GLY A 60 -3.56 9.73 -37.02
N ALA A 61 -4.72 10.34 -36.74
CA ALA A 61 -5.10 10.94 -35.47
C ALA A 61 -4.78 10.08 -34.21
N PRO A 62 -4.57 10.69 -33.03
CA PRO A 62 -4.21 9.96 -31.82
C PRO A 62 -5.31 8.96 -31.44
N GLU A 63 -5.01 7.66 -31.50
CA GLU A 63 -5.85 6.61 -30.93
C GLU A 63 -5.95 6.84 -29.42
N THR A 64 -7.11 7.32 -28.96
CA THR A 64 -7.50 7.37 -27.54
C THR A 64 -7.92 6.01 -27.01
N GLY A 65 -7.50 4.91 -27.66
CA GLY A 65 -7.96 3.56 -27.36
C GLY A 65 -7.18 2.95 -26.20
N HIS A 66 -7.80 2.95 -25.01
CA HIS A 66 -7.41 2.04 -23.93
C HIS A 66 -7.36 0.61 -24.50
N GLN A 67 -6.17 0.00 -24.63
CA GLN A 67 -6.03 -1.33 -25.25
C GLN A 67 -6.59 -2.48 -24.39
N GLY A 68 -7.21 -2.19 -23.24
CA GLY A 68 -7.81 -3.19 -22.35
C GLY A 68 -8.85 -4.08 -23.01
N TRP A 69 -9.61 -3.60 -24.00
CA TRP A 69 -10.62 -4.44 -24.69
C TRP A 69 -10.00 -5.60 -25.47
N ARG A 70 -8.72 -5.53 -25.86
CA ARG A 70 -8.05 -6.63 -26.58
C ARG A 70 -7.92 -7.88 -25.72
N VAL A 71 -8.01 -7.76 -24.40
CA VAL A 71 -7.98 -8.88 -23.47
C VAL A 71 -9.36 -9.27 -22.97
N LEU A 72 -10.45 -8.71 -23.51
CA LEU A 72 -11.82 -9.16 -23.26
C LEU A 72 -12.46 -9.72 -24.54
N ARG A 73 -13.57 -10.43 -24.41
CA ARG A 73 -14.34 -10.95 -25.56
C ARG A 73 -15.26 -9.88 -26.13
N ASN A 74 -15.78 -9.01 -25.29
CA ASN A 74 -16.69 -7.94 -25.68
C ASN A 74 -16.08 -6.58 -25.30
N GLU A 75 -16.45 -5.55 -26.05
CA GLU A 75 -16.05 -4.16 -25.75
C GLU A 75 -16.79 -3.59 -24.54
N THR A 76 -17.91 -4.22 -24.16
CA THR A 76 -18.76 -3.81 -23.04
C THR A 76 -18.82 -4.91 -21.99
N ALA A 77 -19.08 -4.50 -20.75
CA ALA A 77 -19.34 -5.43 -19.66
C ALA A 77 -20.52 -6.37 -19.99
N THR A 78 -20.45 -7.61 -19.53
CA THR A 78 -21.48 -8.63 -19.75
C THR A 78 -22.21 -8.98 -18.46
N GLU A 79 -23.30 -9.74 -18.58
CA GLU A 79 -24.09 -10.18 -17.44
C GLU A 79 -23.27 -11.01 -16.46
N THR A 80 -22.38 -11.86 -16.99
CA THR A 80 -21.43 -12.67 -16.22
C THR A 80 -19.99 -12.28 -16.51
N PHE A 81 -19.07 -12.39 -15.55
CA PHE A 81 -17.67 -12.10 -15.81
C PHE A 81 -17.06 -13.16 -16.74
N ARG A 82 -17.49 -14.42 -16.62
CA ARG A 82 -16.98 -15.54 -17.44
C ARG A 82 -17.23 -15.38 -18.93
N GLU A 83 -18.35 -14.79 -19.32
CA GLU A 83 -18.66 -14.50 -20.72
C GLU A 83 -17.70 -13.47 -21.32
N ASN A 84 -17.19 -12.54 -20.51
CA ASN A 84 -16.29 -11.50 -21.00
C ASN A 84 -14.82 -11.90 -21.01
N LEU A 85 -14.39 -12.81 -20.12
CA LEU A 85 -12.99 -13.21 -20.05
C LEU A 85 -12.61 -14.12 -21.23
N ARG A 86 -11.55 -13.76 -21.95
CA ARG A 86 -10.95 -14.59 -23.00
C ARG A 86 -10.29 -15.82 -22.41
N GLN A 87 -10.57 -17.00 -22.97
CA GLN A 87 -10.04 -18.28 -22.48
C GLN A 87 -8.52 -18.43 -22.63
N ASP A 88 -7.90 -17.69 -23.54
CA ASP A 88 -6.46 -17.73 -23.82
C ASP A 88 -5.66 -16.69 -23.03
N VAL A 89 -6.31 -15.96 -22.13
CA VAL A 89 -5.70 -14.96 -21.25
C VAL A 89 -5.86 -15.42 -19.80
N LYS A 90 -4.89 -15.14 -18.94
CA LYS A 90 -4.99 -15.38 -17.50
C LYS A 90 -5.16 -14.05 -16.77
N TYR A 91 -6.05 -14.02 -15.80
CA TYR A 91 -6.42 -12.82 -15.07
C TYR A 91 -6.07 -12.94 -13.59
N ILE A 92 -6.04 -11.80 -12.91
CA ILE A 92 -5.82 -11.72 -11.46
C ILE A 92 -6.68 -10.63 -10.83
N THR A 93 -7.26 -10.92 -9.66
CA THR A 93 -8.03 -9.97 -8.85
C THR A 93 -7.71 -10.18 -7.37
N THR A 94 -8.04 -9.19 -6.56
CA THR A 94 -8.02 -9.23 -5.09
C THR A 94 -9.19 -8.39 -4.57
N TRP A 95 -9.53 -8.47 -3.30
CA TRP A 95 -10.60 -7.65 -2.73
C TRP A 95 -10.06 -6.47 -1.91
N PRO A 96 -10.78 -5.33 -1.89
CA PRO A 96 -10.38 -4.18 -1.09
C PRO A 96 -10.44 -4.53 0.39
N ALA A 97 -9.46 -4.07 1.17
CA ALA A 97 -9.38 -4.29 2.62
C ALA A 97 -9.12 -2.98 3.36
N ASN A 98 -9.76 -2.79 4.52
CA ASN A 98 -9.55 -1.67 5.43
C ASN A 98 -9.75 -0.29 4.75
N GLY A 99 -9.10 0.75 5.27
CA GLY A 99 -9.20 2.13 4.77
C GLY A 99 -8.66 2.32 3.35
N TRP A 100 -8.98 3.47 2.74
CA TRP A 100 -8.63 3.75 1.34
C TRP A 100 -7.16 3.53 0.98
N THR A 101 -6.21 3.96 1.83
CA THR A 101 -4.77 3.79 1.57
C THR A 101 -4.31 2.34 1.65
N ASN A 102 -4.93 1.52 2.51
CA ASN A 102 -4.71 0.07 2.51
C ASN A 102 -5.18 -0.55 1.19
N GLN A 103 -6.30 -0.07 0.64
CA GLN A 103 -6.81 -0.50 -0.67
C GLN A 103 -5.88 -0.07 -1.81
N VAL A 104 -5.30 1.13 -1.75
CA VAL A 104 -4.27 1.56 -2.72
C VAL A 104 -3.05 0.64 -2.67
N ILE A 105 -2.56 0.30 -1.46
CA ILE A 105 -1.44 -0.65 -1.29
C ILE A 105 -1.79 -2.04 -1.82
N ASN A 106 -2.99 -2.52 -1.52
CA ASN A 106 -3.52 -3.77 -2.05
C ASN A 106 -3.53 -3.79 -3.59
N TYR A 107 -3.92 -2.68 -4.23
CA TYR A 107 -3.92 -2.56 -5.68
C TYR A 107 -2.52 -2.41 -6.27
N MET A 108 -1.59 -1.73 -5.60
CA MET A 108 -0.18 -1.75 -6.00
C MET A 108 0.37 -3.19 -6.02
N ASN A 109 0.03 -3.96 -4.98
CA ASN A 109 0.47 -5.36 -4.87
C ASN A 109 -0.16 -6.26 -5.94
N VAL A 110 -1.45 -6.11 -6.27
CA VAL A 110 -2.06 -6.91 -7.35
C VAL A 110 -1.48 -6.57 -8.72
N LEU A 111 -1.22 -5.29 -8.99
CA LEU A 111 -0.58 -4.85 -10.23
C LEU A 111 0.85 -5.40 -10.34
N TYR A 112 1.63 -5.35 -9.26
CA TYR A 112 2.98 -5.91 -9.25
C TYR A 112 2.96 -7.44 -9.43
N LEU A 113 2.06 -8.13 -8.73
CA LEU A 113 1.88 -9.57 -8.87
C LEU A 113 1.46 -9.95 -10.30
N ALA A 114 0.62 -9.14 -10.94
CA ALA A 114 0.21 -9.32 -12.33
C ALA A 114 1.41 -9.24 -13.29
N GLN A 115 2.34 -8.28 -13.08
CA GLN A 115 3.56 -8.16 -13.88
C GLN A 115 4.42 -9.42 -13.80
N ILE A 116 4.68 -9.93 -12.58
CA ILE A 116 5.58 -11.07 -12.38
C ILE A 116 4.95 -12.43 -12.70
N THR A 117 3.62 -12.49 -12.83
CA THR A 117 2.87 -13.73 -13.20
C THR A 117 2.34 -13.69 -14.63
N HIS A 118 2.58 -12.61 -15.37
CA HIS A 118 2.06 -12.37 -16.72
C HIS A 118 0.54 -12.53 -16.82
N ARG A 119 -0.18 -12.06 -15.79
CA ARG A 119 -1.65 -12.05 -15.73
C ARG A 119 -2.17 -10.63 -15.99
N VAL A 120 -3.41 -10.53 -16.47
CA VAL A 120 -4.12 -9.25 -16.61
C VAL A 120 -4.83 -8.92 -15.30
N PRO A 121 -4.49 -7.81 -14.62
CA PRO A 121 -5.15 -7.41 -13.39
C PRO A 121 -6.55 -6.86 -13.67
N ILE A 122 -7.53 -7.26 -12.86
CA ILE A 122 -8.88 -6.72 -12.78
C ILE A 122 -9.03 -6.04 -11.42
N ILE A 123 -9.04 -4.71 -11.41
CA ILE A 123 -9.03 -3.90 -10.19
C ILE A 123 -10.47 -3.67 -9.72
N PRO A 124 -10.82 -4.01 -8.47
CA PRO A 124 -12.14 -3.73 -7.91
C PRO A 124 -12.29 -2.26 -7.56
N ARG A 125 -13.54 -1.87 -7.29
CA ARG A 125 -13.87 -0.54 -6.79
C ARG A 125 -13.39 -0.36 -5.35
N PHE A 126 -12.99 0.86 -5.01
CA PHE A 126 -12.73 1.26 -3.64
C PHE A 126 -13.99 1.15 -2.79
N ARG A 127 -13.84 0.53 -1.62
CA ARG A 127 -14.88 0.43 -0.60
C ARG A 127 -14.82 1.60 0.39
N PRO A 128 -15.97 2.18 0.77
CA PRO A 128 -16.06 3.40 1.59
C PRO A 128 -15.77 3.15 3.08
N VAL A 129 -14.67 2.47 3.40
CA VAL A 129 -14.25 2.23 4.78
C VAL A 129 -13.58 3.49 5.32
N HIS A 130 -14.09 3.98 6.46
CA HIS A 130 -13.72 5.29 7.04
C HIS A 130 -14.03 6.48 6.13
N ILE A 131 -14.97 6.33 5.19
CA ILE A 131 -15.49 7.45 4.39
C ILE A 131 -16.82 7.89 5.01
N PRO A 132 -17.07 9.20 5.21
CA PRO A 132 -18.32 9.68 5.80
C PRO A 132 -19.55 9.23 5.00
N GLY A 133 -20.64 8.91 5.71
CA GLY A 133 -21.96 8.61 5.14
C GLY A 133 -22.27 7.11 4.98
N ASP A 134 -23.39 6.68 5.56
CA ASP A 134 -23.81 5.26 5.62
C ASP A 134 -24.06 4.61 4.26
N ASN A 135 -24.29 5.39 3.20
CA ASN A 135 -24.60 4.91 1.85
C ASN A 135 -23.63 5.47 0.81
N THR A 136 -22.39 5.78 1.20
CA THR A 136 -21.40 6.29 0.26
C THR A 136 -21.12 5.24 -0.83
N PRO A 137 -21.27 5.57 -2.12
CA PRO A 137 -21.08 4.61 -3.19
C PRO A 137 -19.61 4.20 -3.31
N HIS A 138 -19.36 2.98 -3.81
CA HIS A 138 -18.03 2.54 -4.20
C HIS A 138 -17.47 3.45 -5.30
N ARG A 139 -16.14 3.58 -5.37
CA ARG A 139 -15.46 4.38 -6.40
C ARG A 139 -14.58 3.54 -7.29
N ASP A 140 -14.61 3.81 -8.58
CA ASP A 140 -13.78 3.09 -9.53
C ASP A 140 -12.30 3.49 -9.34
N PHE A 141 -11.39 2.59 -9.72
CA PHE A 141 -9.96 2.87 -9.66
C PHE A 141 -9.58 4.00 -10.61
N GLY A 142 -10.21 4.04 -11.79
CA GLY A 142 -10.06 5.07 -12.80
C GLY A 142 -10.64 6.44 -12.45
N ASP A 143 -11.53 6.52 -11.45
CA ASP A 143 -11.99 7.81 -10.92
C ASP A 143 -10.85 8.52 -10.16
N VAL A 144 -9.92 7.74 -9.60
CA VAL A 144 -8.85 8.24 -8.72
C VAL A 144 -7.51 8.33 -9.45
N PHE A 145 -7.18 7.34 -10.29
CA PHE A 145 -5.91 7.25 -11.00
C PHE A 145 -6.10 7.21 -12.52
N ASP A 146 -5.12 7.74 -13.26
CA ASP A 146 -5.10 7.69 -14.72
C ASP A 146 -4.70 6.29 -15.20
N VAL A 147 -5.70 5.41 -15.35
CA VAL A 147 -5.50 4.00 -15.77
C VAL A 147 -4.86 3.88 -17.16
N PRO A 148 -5.27 4.64 -18.20
CA PRO A 148 -4.57 4.61 -19.48
C PRO A 148 -3.07 4.95 -19.38
N ALA A 149 -2.73 6.01 -18.62
CA ALA A 149 -1.33 6.38 -18.42
C ALA A 149 -0.55 5.29 -17.66
N LEU A 150 -1.16 4.73 -16.60
CA LEU A 150 -0.57 3.66 -15.81
C LEU A 150 -0.35 2.40 -16.66
N SER A 151 -1.37 1.93 -17.38
CA SER A 151 -1.29 0.76 -18.27
C SER A 151 -0.15 0.92 -19.29
N LYS A 152 -0.03 2.10 -19.91
CA LYS A 152 1.06 2.42 -20.83
C LYS A 152 2.44 2.39 -20.15
N LYS A 153 2.55 2.90 -18.93
CA LYS A 153 3.82 2.91 -18.16
C LYS A 153 4.24 1.51 -17.72
N LEU A 154 3.29 0.69 -17.30
CA LEU A 154 3.55 -0.68 -16.85
C LEU A 154 3.72 -1.67 -18.01
N GLY A 155 3.35 -1.29 -19.23
CA GLY A 155 3.42 -2.15 -20.40
C GLY A 155 2.45 -3.33 -20.35
N MET A 156 1.36 -3.22 -19.59
CA MET A 156 0.34 -4.26 -19.46
C MET A 156 -1.07 -3.66 -19.46
N PRO A 157 -2.08 -4.35 -20.03
CA PRO A 157 -3.47 -3.93 -19.89
C PRO A 157 -3.88 -4.00 -18.42
N ILE A 158 -4.66 -3.02 -17.98
CA ILE A 158 -5.25 -2.98 -16.64
C ILE A 158 -6.75 -2.89 -16.86
N LEU A 159 -7.51 -3.80 -16.25
CA LEU A 159 -8.97 -3.80 -16.32
C LEU A 159 -9.55 -3.33 -14.99
N GLU A 160 -10.73 -2.75 -15.05
CA GLU A 160 -11.59 -2.50 -13.90
C GLU A 160 -12.80 -3.44 -13.95
N TRP A 161 -13.33 -3.84 -12.79
CA TRP A 161 -14.47 -4.76 -12.75
C TRP A 161 -15.71 -4.27 -13.51
N LYS A 162 -15.92 -2.94 -13.58
CA LYS A 162 -17.00 -2.32 -14.39
C LYS A 162 -16.88 -2.55 -15.89
N GLU A 163 -15.68 -2.89 -16.39
CA GLU A 163 -15.45 -3.24 -17.79
C GLU A 163 -15.72 -4.72 -18.04
N VAL A 164 -15.67 -5.55 -16.99
CA VAL A 164 -15.76 -7.01 -17.07
C VAL A 164 -17.20 -7.49 -16.88
N LYS A 165 -17.86 -7.07 -15.80
CA LYS A 165 -19.22 -7.47 -15.44
C LYS A 165 -20.12 -6.25 -15.24
N ASP A 166 -21.33 -6.31 -15.77
CA ASP A 166 -22.32 -5.24 -15.58
C ASP A 166 -22.68 -5.14 -14.09
N LEU A 167 -22.41 -3.98 -13.50
CA LEU A 167 -22.70 -3.69 -12.08
C LEU A 167 -24.19 -3.68 -11.75
N LYS A 168 -25.07 -3.70 -12.77
CA LYS A 168 -26.52 -3.85 -12.63
C LYS A 168 -27.00 -5.29 -12.82
N SER A 169 -26.10 -6.19 -13.17
CA SER A 169 -26.43 -7.61 -13.29
C SER A 169 -26.90 -8.14 -11.95
N GLU A 170 -28.01 -8.88 -11.95
CA GLU A 170 -28.49 -9.62 -10.78
C GLU A 170 -27.99 -11.07 -10.78
N THR A 171 -27.22 -11.45 -11.80
CA THR A 171 -26.73 -12.83 -11.95
C THR A 171 -25.57 -13.07 -11.00
N LEU A 172 -25.83 -13.91 -10.00
CA LEU A 172 -24.87 -14.37 -9.01
C LEU A 172 -23.96 -15.45 -9.61
N GLU A 173 -22.65 -15.26 -9.51
CA GLU A 173 -21.66 -16.20 -10.04
C GLU A 173 -20.75 -16.76 -8.95
N ASP A 174 -20.48 -18.06 -9.01
CA ASP A 174 -19.55 -18.71 -8.10
C ASP A 174 -18.09 -18.46 -8.50
N LEU A 175 -17.24 -18.17 -7.51
CA LEU A 175 -15.80 -17.99 -7.70
C LEU A 175 -15.02 -18.59 -6.53
N GLY A 176 -14.04 -19.46 -6.81
CA GLY A 176 -13.09 -19.90 -5.81
C GLY A 176 -11.92 -18.91 -5.68
N CYS A 177 -11.54 -18.56 -4.46
CA CYS A 177 -10.43 -17.66 -4.15
C CYS A 177 -9.50 -18.25 -3.07
N TRP A 178 -8.27 -17.76 -3.01
CA TRP A 178 -7.35 -18.03 -1.91
C TRP A 178 -7.65 -17.13 -0.71
N ASP A 179 -7.68 -17.72 0.48
CA ASP A 179 -7.69 -16.99 1.73
C ASP A 179 -6.28 -16.91 2.31
N ILE A 180 -5.77 -15.68 2.39
CA ILE A 180 -4.42 -15.39 2.85
C ILE A 180 -4.38 -15.13 4.37
N GLN A 181 -5.51 -14.75 4.97
CA GLN A 181 -5.55 -14.11 6.29
C GLN A 181 -6.21 -14.97 7.39
N ASN A 182 -7.06 -15.95 7.07
CA ASN A 182 -7.84 -16.68 8.07
C ASN A 182 -7.08 -17.69 8.96
N TYR A 183 -5.76 -17.91 8.79
CA TYR A 183 -5.04 -18.83 9.70
C TYR A 183 -4.89 -18.30 11.13
N ARG A 184 -5.16 -17.02 11.41
CA ARG A 184 -4.74 -16.39 12.68
C ARG A 184 -5.82 -16.15 13.72
N TRP A 185 -7.09 -16.39 13.42
CA TRP A 185 -8.16 -16.08 14.36
C TRP A 185 -9.06 -17.30 14.55
N GLU A 186 -8.53 -18.32 15.23
CA GLU A 186 -9.25 -19.51 15.72
C GLU A 186 -10.45 -19.17 16.64
N GLU A 187 -10.71 -17.89 16.94
CA GLU A 187 -11.88 -17.41 17.69
C GLU A 187 -12.95 -16.73 16.81
N GLY A 188 -13.26 -17.31 15.64
CA GLY A 188 -14.54 -17.11 14.95
C GLY A 188 -14.83 -15.70 14.42
N GLY A 189 -13.83 -14.81 14.38
CA GLY A 189 -13.96 -13.41 13.98
C GLY A 189 -13.08 -13.03 12.81
N GLY A 190 -12.95 -13.91 11.80
CA GLY A 190 -12.29 -13.57 10.55
C GLY A 190 -12.84 -12.23 10.05
N TRP A 191 -11.97 -11.29 9.72
CA TRP A 191 -12.33 -10.12 8.95
C TRP A 191 -12.72 -10.62 7.55
N TYR A 192 -13.89 -11.25 7.45
CA TYR A 192 -14.54 -11.47 6.18
C TYR A 192 -14.82 -10.07 5.66
N LEU A 193 -13.84 -9.54 4.92
CA LEU A 193 -14.05 -8.43 4.03
C LEU A 193 -15.22 -8.88 3.18
N ASP A 194 -16.39 -8.27 3.39
CA ASP A 194 -17.62 -8.69 2.72
C ASP A 194 -17.28 -8.94 1.25
N PRO A 195 -17.66 -10.08 0.66
CA PRO A 195 -17.46 -10.29 -0.76
C PRO A 195 -18.03 -9.06 -1.50
N PRO A 196 -17.50 -8.69 -2.67
CA PRO A 196 -17.99 -7.55 -3.42
C PRO A 196 -19.46 -7.78 -3.83
N VAL A 197 -20.38 -7.44 -2.93
CA VAL A 197 -21.83 -7.69 -3.04
C VAL A 197 -22.40 -7.00 -4.27
N ASP A 198 -21.76 -5.91 -4.67
CA ASP A 198 -22.04 -5.11 -5.85
C ASP A 198 -21.65 -5.80 -7.16
N LEU A 199 -20.78 -6.80 -7.12
CA LEU A 199 -20.40 -7.61 -8.27
C LEU A 199 -21.18 -8.92 -8.35
N LYS A 200 -22.11 -9.21 -7.42
CA LYS A 200 -22.86 -10.48 -7.38
C LYS A 200 -21.94 -11.70 -7.54
N LEU A 201 -20.88 -11.77 -6.74
CA LEU A 201 -20.00 -12.92 -6.68
C LEU A 201 -20.25 -13.71 -5.39
N ASP A 202 -20.47 -15.01 -5.51
CA ASP A 202 -20.60 -15.94 -4.40
C ASP A 202 -19.28 -16.71 -4.24
N ILE A 203 -18.49 -16.34 -3.23
CA ILE A 203 -17.07 -16.70 -3.19
C ILE A 203 -16.83 -17.85 -2.21
N SER A 204 -16.21 -18.94 -2.70
CA SER A 204 -15.62 -19.98 -1.86
C SER A 204 -14.17 -19.62 -1.56
N TYR A 205 -13.70 -19.92 -0.35
CA TYR A 205 -12.33 -19.63 0.05
C TYR A 205 -11.56 -20.89 0.38
N THR A 206 -10.34 -21.00 -0.14
CA THR A 206 -9.41 -22.07 0.24
C THR A 206 -8.24 -21.46 0.97
N LEU A 207 -7.94 -21.98 2.16
CA LEU A 207 -6.82 -21.50 2.96
C LEU A 207 -5.50 -21.64 2.19
N ALA A 208 -4.77 -20.53 2.09
CA ALA A 208 -3.47 -20.54 1.43
C ALA A 208 -2.42 -21.31 2.25
N PRO A 209 -1.47 -21.99 1.60
CA PRO A 209 -0.46 -22.77 2.30
C PRO A 209 0.45 -21.94 3.21
N GLU A 210 0.86 -22.52 4.34
CA GLU A 210 1.70 -21.86 5.36
C GLU A 210 3.05 -21.37 4.83
N TRP A 211 3.62 -22.05 3.83
CA TRP A 211 4.92 -21.67 3.23
C TRP A 211 4.91 -20.31 2.54
N MET A 212 3.73 -19.75 2.25
CA MET A 212 3.63 -18.39 1.73
C MET A 212 3.95 -17.32 2.76
N ARG A 213 3.87 -17.66 4.05
CA ARG A 213 4.08 -16.73 5.14
C ARG A 213 5.57 -16.50 5.34
N LYS A 214 5.91 -15.31 5.81
CA LYS A 214 7.27 -15.02 6.23
C LYS A 214 7.63 -15.88 7.44
N ALA A 215 8.52 -16.84 7.28
CA ALA A 215 8.92 -17.76 8.34
C ALA A 215 9.68 -17.03 9.48
N GLY A 216 9.40 -17.39 10.74
CA GLY A 216 10.33 -17.14 11.86
C GLY A 216 9.92 -16.11 12.93
N ASP A 217 8.65 -15.74 13.03
CA ASP A 217 8.16 -14.66 13.92
C ASP A 217 7.24 -15.15 15.07
N GLY A 218 7.11 -16.46 15.26
CA GLY A 218 6.17 -17.03 16.23
C GLY A 218 4.69 -16.77 15.87
N GLY A 219 4.40 -16.46 14.60
CA GLY A 219 3.04 -16.29 14.10
C GLY A 219 2.41 -14.91 14.38
N SER A 220 3.17 -13.81 14.46
CA SER A 220 2.69 -12.45 14.80
C SER A 220 2.72 -11.39 13.67
N ASP A 221 3.56 -11.52 12.65
CA ASP A 221 3.68 -10.73 11.41
C ASP A 221 2.71 -11.22 10.30
N PRO A 222 1.65 -10.47 9.96
CA PRO A 222 0.64 -10.92 9.00
C PRO A 222 1.15 -10.97 7.55
N SER A 223 2.43 -10.64 7.31
CA SER A 223 3.01 -10.53 5.98
C SER A 223 3.12 -11.85 5.24
N THR A 224 2.77 -11.79 3.95
CA THR A 224 2.87 -12.91 3.01
C THR A 224 3.86 -12.57 1.91
N LEU A 225 4.73 -13.51 1.54
CA LEU A 225 5.77 -13.30 0.56
C LEU A 225 5.18 -13.19 -0.86
N MET A 226 5.58 -12.17 -1.62
CA MET A 226 5.12 -11.93 -3.00
C MET A 226 5.43 -13.12 -3.92
N TRP A 227 6.58 -13.75 -3.73
CA TRP A 227 6.95 -14.97 -4.45
C TRP A 227 6.07 -16.16 -4.09
N GLY A 228 5.48 -16.15 -2.89
CA GLY A 228 4.48 -17.10 -2.47
C GLY A 228 3.24 -17.03 -3.34
N PHE A 229 2.71 -15.81 -3.49
CA PHE A 229 1.60 -15.54 -4.40
C PHE A 229 1.91 -15.89 -5.85
N ALA A 230 3.11 -15.53 -6.34
CA ALA A 230 3.51 -15.83 -7.71
C ALA A 230 3.54 -17.34 -7.97
N ALA A 231 4.02 -18.13 -7.00
CA ALA A 231 3.98 -19.57 -7.07
C ALA A 231 2.55 -20.12 -7.09
N LEU A 232 1.64 -19.59 -6.26
CA LEU A 232 0.22 -19.99 -6.31
C LEU A 232 -0.46 -19.62 -7.62
N ALA A 233 -0.14 -18.45 -8.17
CA ALA A 233 -0.73 -17.97 -9.41
C ALA A 233 -0.21 -18.69 -10.67
N THR A 234 0.94 -19.36 -10.59
CA THR A 234 1.61 -19.94 -11.76
C THR A 234 1.47 -21.47 -11.81
N PHE A 235 1.58 -22.14 -10.68
CA PHE A 235 1.60 -23.60 -10.65
C PHE A 235 0.23 -24.17 -10.22
N PRO A 236 -0.25 -25.25 -10.85
CA PRO A 236 -1.47 -25.94 -10.40
C PRO A 236 -1.21 -26.59 -9.04
N HIS A 237 -1.92 -26.14 -8.00
CA HIS A 237 -1.74 -26.65 -6.61
C HIS A 237 -2.91 -27.51 -6.12
N TRP A 238 -3.64 -28.18 -7.03
CA TRP A 238 -4.84 -28.94 -6.68
C TRP A 238 -4.60 -30.18 -5.83
N GLN A 239 -3.36 -30.67 -5.77
CA GLN A 239 -3.03 -31.87 -5.04
C GLN A 239 -2.90 -31.51 -3.55
N ASN A 240 -3.88 -31.95 -2.76
CA ASN A 240 -4.00 -31.71 -1.31
C ASN A 240 -4.40 -30.28 -0.93
N LEU A 241 -5.41 -29.71 -1.59
CA LEU A 241 -6.08 -28.53 -1.06
C LEU A 241 -6.64 -28.83 0.34
N SER A 242 -6.42 -27.90 1.27
CA SER A 242 -7.03 -27.89 2.60
C SER A 242 -8.56 -27.76 2.52
N ASP A 243 -9.21 -27.69 3.68
CA ASP A 243 -10.65 -27.43 3.78
C ASP A 243 -11.04 -26.15 3.01
N ILE A 244 -12.01 -26.29 2.10
CA ILE A 244 -12.58 -25.20 1.31
C ILE A 244 -13.80 -24.70 2.06
N ASP A 245 -13.79 -23.43 2.45
CA ASP A 245 -14.95 -22.75 3.02
C ASP A 245 -15.99 -22.54 1.91
N PRO A 246 -17.22 -23.08 2.07
CA PRO A 246 -18.26 -22.95 1.06
C PRO A 246 -18.73 -21.50 0.94
N SER A 247 -19.19 -21.15 -0.26
CA SER A 247 -19.74 -19.83 -0.54
C SER A 247 -21.01 -19.56 0.29
N PRO A 248 -21.30 -18.30 0.64
CA PRO A 248 -22.39 -18.00 1.58
C PRO A 248 -23.79 -18.27 1.00
N THR A 249 -24.00 -18.17 -0.31
CA THR A 249 -25.34 -18.20 -0.92
C THR A 249 -25.69 -19.55 -1.54
N HIS A 250 -24.88 -20.02 -2.47
CA HIS A 250 -25.04 -21.31 -3.15
C HIS A 250 -24.43 -22.47 -2.37
N HIS A 251 -23.62 -22.19 -1.33
CA HIS A 251 -22.86 -23.21 -0.59
C HIS A 251 -21.95 -24.04 -1.50
N ALA A 252 -21.44 -23.42 -2.57
CA ALA A 252 -20.49 -24.04 -3.47
C ALA A 252 -19.13 -24.11 -2.78
N SER A 253 -18.45 -25.26 -2.89
CA SER A 253 -17.05 -25.43 -2.46
C SER A 253 -16.17 -25.51 -3.70
N LEU A 254 -15.84 -24.35 -4.27
CA LEU A 254 -14.98 -24.26 -5.44
C LEU A 254 -13.51 -24.13 -5.03
N PRO A 255 -12.60 -24.86 -5.70
CA PRO A 255 -11.18 -24.61 -5.54
C PRO A 255 -10.81 -23.24 -6.16
N PRO A 256 -9.70 -22.62 -5.76
CA PRO A 256 -9.32 -21.29 -6.24
C PRO A 256 -9.19 -21.23 -7.75
N ASP A 257 -9.77 -20.24 -8.41
CA ASP A 257 -9.88 -20.27 -9.88
C ASP A 257 -8.53 -20.10 -10.60
N GLU A 258 -8.26 -20.98 -11.56
CA GLU A 258 -6.99 -21.00 -12.29
C GLU A 258 -6.95 -19.96 -13.43
N HIS A 259 -8.10 -19.58 -13.96
CA HIS A 259 -8.25 -18.64 -15.07
C HIS A 259 -8.23 -17.19 -14.55
N LEU A 260 -8.93 -16.92 -13.45
CA LEU A 260 -8.95 -15.69 -12.68
C LEU A 260 -8.38 -15.97 -11.29
N PHE A 261 -7.07 -15.78 -11.13
CA PHE A 261 -6.44 -15.92 -9.82
C PHE A 261 -7.04 -14.89 -8.86
N CYS A 262 -7.57 -15.35 -7.73
CA CYS A 262 -8.29 -14.51 -6.79
C CYS A 262 -7.77 -14.70 -5.36
N THR A 263 -7.63 -13.61 -4.61
CA THR A 263 -7.26 -13.61 -3.19
C THR A 263 -8.20 -12.72 -2.38
N ASN A 264 -8.44 -13.03 -1.11
CA ASN A 264 -9.22 -12.14 -0.23
C ASN A 264 -8.56 -10.78 0.01
N SER A 265 -7.23 -10.73 0.11
CA SER A 265 -6.48 -9.48 0.20
C SER A 265 -5.00 -9.69 -0.11
N LEU A 266 -4.38 -8.68 -0.71
CA LEU A 266 -2.94 -8.54 -0.96
C LEU A 266 -2.33 -7.37 -0.18
N TYR A 267 -3.06 -6.74 0.75
CA TYR A 267 -2.53 -5.61 1.52
C TYR A 267 -1.20 -5.95 2.22
N TRP A 268 -1.13 -7.13 2.85
CA TRP A 268 0.06 -7.63 3.55
C TRP A 268 1.07 -8.35 2.63
N GLY A 269 0.93 -8.24 1.31
CA GLY A 269 1.89 -8.80 0.36
C GLY A 269 3.22 -8.04 0.40
N ILE A 270 4.32 -8.74 0.65
CA ILE A 270 5.67 -8.16 0.71
C ILE A 270 6.61 -8.89 -0.26
N ALA A 271 7.29 -8.17 -1.15
CA ALA A 271 8.39 -8.76 -1.92
C ALA A 271 9.67 -8.85 -1.07
N ASN A 272 9.95 -7.75 -0.37
CA ASN A 272 11.05 -7.56 0.56
C ASN A 272 10.61 -6.69 1.75
N LEU A 273 9.81 -5.66 1.49
CA LEU A 273 9.09 -4.83 2.47
C LEU A 273 7.67 -4.54 1.96
N GLU A 274 6.75 -4.11 2.83
CA GLU A 274 5.41 -3.65 2.46
C GLU A 274 5.48 -2.49 1.45
N ALA A 275 4.45 -2.31 0.63
CA ALA A 275 4.42 -1.32 -0.46
C ALA A 275 4.72 0.13 -0.03
N GLY A 276 4.50 0.48 1.24
CA GLY A 276 4.82 1.81 1.75
C GLY A 276 6.27 2.01 2.22
N TYR A 277 7.19 1.05 2.00
CA TYR A 277 8.60 1.18 2.36
C TYR A 277 9.52 1.46 1.16
N GLU A 278 10.66 2.11 1.42
CA GLU A 278 11.56 2.69 0.42
C GLU A 278 12.07 1.66 -0.58
N LYS A 279 12.30 0.44 -0.11
CA LYS A 279 12.83 -0.64 -0.92
C LYS A 279 11.72 -1.50 -1.52
N SER A 280 10.46 -1.15 -1.37
CA SER A 280 9.37 -2.01 -1.82
C SER A 280 9.32 -2.13 -3.33
N ALA A 281 9.39 -3.37 -3.82
CA ALA A 281 9.29 -3.63 -5.26
C ALA A 281 7.95 -3.16 -5.85
N ALA A 282 6.85 -3.27 -5.10
CA ALA A 282 5.54 -2.82 -5.57
C ALA A 282 5.47 -1.29 -5.71
N TRP A 283 6.17 -0.54 -4.85
CA TRP A 283 6.24 0.92 -4.99
C TRP A 283 6.97 1.32 -6.28
N HIS A 284 8.21 0.83 -6.44
CA HIS A 284 9.06 1.17 -7.60
C HIS A 284 8.47 0.68 -8.92
N ALA A 285 7.89 -0.51 -8.94
CA ALA A 285 7.34 -1.08 -10.17
C ALA A 285 5.96 -0.52 -10.54
N VAL A 286 5.19 -0.02 -9.56
CA VAL A 286 3.79 0.38 -9.77
C VAL A 286 3.47 1.73 -9.14
N GLY A 287 3.65 1.87 -7.82
CA GLY A 287 3.22 3.04 -7.05
C GLY A 287 3.70 4.37 -7.61
N GLU A 288 4.97 4.47 -7.98
CA GLU A 288 5.55 5.69 -8.58
C GLU A 288 4.88 6.11 -9.89
N HIS A 289 4.30 5.15 -10.61
CA HIS A 289 3.65 5.36 -11.91
C HIS A 289 2.14 5.62 -11.81
N MET A 290 1.53 5.40 -10.65
CA MET A 290 0.10 5.67 -10.43
C MET A 290 -0.15 7.18 -10.37
N THR A 291 -0.38 7.85 -11.49
CA THR A 291 -0.69 9.29 -11.49
C THR A 291 -2.16 9.55 -11.21
N TRP A 292 -2.47 10.66 -10.52
CA TRP A 292 -3.84 11.09 -10.26
C TRP A 292 -4.64 11.26 -11.56
N SER A 293 -5.94 10.90 -11.50
CA SER A 293 -6.90 11.24 -12.53
C SER A 293 -6.98 12.76 -12.68
N ARG A 294 -7.47 13.22 -13.85
CA ARG A 294 -7.65 14.66 -14.09
C ARG A 294 -8.60 15.30 -13.07
N GLU A 295 -9.63 14.57 -12.63
CA GLU A 295 -10.62 15.10 -11.69
C GLU A 295 -10.00 15.33 -10.30
N VAL A 296 -9.29 14.32 -9.77
CA VAL A 296 -8.59 14.43 -8.48
C VAL A 296 -7.51 15.50 -8.55
N ARG A 297 -6.72 15.56 -9.64
CA ARG A 297 -5.70 16.59 -9.83
C ARG A 297 -6.32 17.99 -9.82
N ASN A 298 -7.38 18.21 -10.59
CA ASN A 298 -8.03 19.52 -10.68
C ASN A 298 -8.58 19.95 -9.31
N ALA A 299 -9.23 19.03 -8.57
CA ALA A 299 -9.72 19.31 -7.23
C ALA A 299 -8.56 19.64 -6.27
N GLY A 300 -7.53 18.80 -6.23
CA GLY A 300 -6.36 18.97 -5.38
C GLY A 300 -5.64 20.30 -5.63
N GLU A 301 -5.37 20.64 -6.88
CA GLU A 301 -4.74 21.92 -7.22
C GLU A 301 -5.63 23.13 -6.89
N LYS A 302 -6.94 23.04 -7.15
CA LYS A 302 -7.90 24.09 -6.80
C LYS A 302 -7.87 24.37 -5.30
N TYR A 303 -7.99 23.34 -4.46
CA TYR A 303 -8.00 23.52 -3.01
C TYR A 303 -6.64 23.98 -2.47
N THR A 304 -5.54 23.49 -3.05
CA THR A 304 -4.19 23.98 -2.70
C THR A 304 -4.04 25.48 -2.98
N ARG A 305 -4.52 25.96 -4.14
CA ARG A 305 -4.52 27.39 -4.46
C ARG A 305 -5.39 28.19 -3.50
N GLN A 306 -6.59 27.68 -3.19
CA GLN A 306 -7.53 28.35 -2.29
C GLN A 306 -6.97 28.55 -0.88
N VAL A 307 -6.37 27.52 -0.26
CA VAL A 307 -5.81 27.65 1.10
C VAL A 307 -4.63 28.63 1.16
N PHE A 308 -3.97 28.85 0.02
CA PHE A 308 -2.86 29.77 -0.11
C PHE A 308 -3.26 31.16 -0.63
N GLY A 309 -4.53 31.39 -0.97
CA GLY A 309 -4.99 32.63 -1.60
C GLY A 309 -4.31 32.91 -2.94
N ILE A 310 -4.02 31.86 -3.71
CA ILE A 310 -3.41 31.93 -5.05
C ILE A 310 -4.53 31.99 -6.10
N GLU A 311 -4.36 32.85 -7.11
CA GLU A 311 -5.32 32.99 -8.20
C GLU A 311 -5.33 31.77 -9.14
N GLU A 312 -6.43 31.56 -9.85
CA GLU A 312 -6.55 30.46 -10.79
C GLU A 312 -5.52 30.57 -11.92
N GLY A 313 -4.82 29.47 -12.21
CA GLY A 313 -3.77 29.42 -13.25
C GLY A 313 -2.39 29.88 -12.79
N GLU A 314 -2.25 30.49 -11.61
CA GLU A 314 -0.94 30.76 -11.02
C GLU A 314 -0.27 29.48 -10.52
N ALA A 315 1.07 29.50 -10.54
CA ALA A 315 1.88 28.39 -10.08
C ALA A 315 1.78 28.25 -8.55
N ILE A 316 1.53 27.02 -8.08
CA ILE A 316 1.59 26.69 -6.65
C ILE A 316 3.07 26.71 -6.23
N PRO A 317 3.48 27.53 -5.25
CA PRO A 317 4.86 27.55 -4.79
C PRO A 317 5.18 26.24 -4.03
N PRO A 318 6.46 25.88 -3.89
CA PRO A 318 6.87 24.78 -3.01
C PRO A 318 6.31 24.95 -1.60
N TYR A 319 5.78 23.87 -1.04
CA TYR A 319 5.19 23.84 0.29
C TYR A 319 5.53 22.51 1.00
N ILE A 320 5.30 22.48 2.30
CA ILE A 320 5.38 21.28 3.12
C ILE A 320 3.96 20.81 3.46
N ALA A 321 3.68 19.54 3.24
CA ALA A 321 2.47 18.93 3.74
C ALA A 321 2.76 18.21 5.07
N VAL A 322 1.85 18.36 6.02
CA VAL A 322 1.90 17.67 7.31
C VAL A 322 0.65 16.80 7.44
N HIS A 323 0.83 15.53 7.74
CA HIS A 323 -0.27 14.63 8.07
C HIS A 323 -0.16 14.15 9.50
N ILE A 324 -1.17 14.49 10.32
CA ILE A 324 -1.22 14.17 11.74
C ILE A 324 -2.39 13.22 11.99
N ARG A 325 -2.12 11.93 12.20
CA ARG A 325 -3.13 10.92 12.51
C ARG A 325 -3.39 10.86 14.02
N ARG A 326 -4.59 11.26 14.45
CA ARG A 326 -4.98 11.25 15.88
C ARG A 326 -6.28 10.48 16.11
N GLY A 327 -7.37 10.87 15.46
CA GLY A 327 -8.75 10.44 15.73
C GLY A 327 -8.92 8.98 16.19
N ASP A 328 -9.07 8.05 15.25
CA ASP A 328 -9.23 6.62 15.53
C ASP A 328 -7.96 5.94 16.07
N PHE A 329 -6.79 6.58 15.94
CA PHE A 329 -5.53 6.06 16.45
C PHE A 329 -5.46 6.07 17.99
N ALA A 330 -6.35 6.81 18.64
CA ALA A 330 -6.45 6.86 20.10
C ALA A 330 -6.65 5.46 20.72
N ILE A 331 -7.27 4.52 19.99
CA ILE A 331 -7.48 3.16 20.47
C ILE A 331 -6.16 2.40 20.71
N TRP A 332 -5.12 2.70 19.93
CA TRP A 332 -3.82 2.04 20.03
C TRP A 332 -3.02 2.50 21.25
N CYS A 333 -3.31 3.70 21.76
CA CYS A 333 -2.67 4.22 22.96
C CYS A 333 -2.89 3.29 24.17
N ASP A 334 -4.11 2.80 24.35
CA ASP A 334 -4.42 1.85 25.41
C ASP A 334 -4.09 0.40 25.00
N LEU A 335 -4.54 -0.04 23.81
CA LEU A 335 -4.46 -1.44 23.42
C LEU A 335 -3.05 -1.94 23.10
N THR A 336 -2.17 -1.08 22.62
CA THR A 336 -0.82 -1.47 22.16
C THR A 336 0.27 -0.83 22.99
N TYR A 337 0.16 0.47 23.27
CA TYR A 337 1.22 1.20 23.96
C TYR A 337 1.03 1.27 25.48
N HIS A 338 -0.16 0.93 25.99
CA HIS A 338 -0.52 1.06 27.40
C HIS A 338 -0.14 2.43 28.00
N THR A 339 -0.34 3.49 27.22
CA THR A 339 0.07 4.86 27.54
C THR A 339 -1.16 5.78 27.56
N PRO A 340 -1.29 6.69 28.56
CA PRO A 340 -2.35 7.69 28.59
C PRO A 340 -2.40 8.51 27.29
N LEU A 341 -3.60 8.92 26.86
CA LEU A 341 -3.80 9.59 25.58
C LEU A 341 -2.94 10.85 25.44
N GLU A 342 -2.81 11.61 26.53
CA GLU A 342 -2.01 12.84 26.63
C GLU A 342 -0.50 12.62 26.44
N ASP A 343 0.00 11.43 26.75
CA ASP A 343 1.42 11.06 26.61
C ASP A 343 1.67 10.19 25.36
N CYS A 344 0.61 9.69 24.73
CA CYS A 344 0.69 8.81 23.57
C CYS A 344 0.94 9.58 22.26
N PHE A 345 0.17 10.65 22.00
CA PHE A 345 0.33 11.42 20.78
C PHE A 345 1.48 12.41 20.87
N ALA A 346 2.27 12.51 19.79
CA ALA A 346 3.27 13.53 19.67
C ALA A 346 2.63 14.93 19.70
N PRO A 347 3.18 15.90 20.46
CA PRO A 347 2.67 17.27 20.51
C PRO A 347 2.94 18.01 19.19
N LEU A 348 2.19 19.08 18.91
CA LEU A 348 2.39 19.92 17.71
C LEU A 348 3.81 20.48 17.61
N SER A 349 4.46 20.78 18.74
CA SER A 349 5.85 21.24 18.77
C SER A 349 6.83 20.24 18.17
N THR A 350 6.57 18.93 18.28
CA THR A 350 7.36 17.89 17.62
C THR A 350 7.23 17.98 16.11
N TYR A 351 6.01 18.13 15.59
CA TYR A 351 5.77 18.32 14.16
C TYR A 351 6.41 19.62 13.67
N ALA A 352 6.31 20.71 14.43
CA ALA A 352 6.90 22.00 14.05
C ALA A 352 8.42 21.92 13.91
N ARG A 353 9.09 21.28 14.86
CA ARG A 353 10.53 20.98 14.77
C ARG A 353 10.86 20.18 13.52
N ARG A 354 10.10 19.12 13.20
CA ARG A 354 10.34 18.32 11.97
C ARG A 354 10.08 19.10 10.69
N VAL A 355 9.13 20.04 10.69
CA VAL A 355 8.91 20.95 9.55
C VAL A 355 10.14 21.82 9.34
N GLU A 356 10.72 22.41 10.40
CA GLU A 356 11.95 23.21 10.30
C GLU A 356 13.14 22.39 9.76
N GLU A 357 13.30 21.14 10.22
CA GLU A 357 14.31 20.22 9.71
C GLU A 357 14.13 19.94 8.20
N VAL A 358 12.90 19.67 7.77
CA VAL A 358 12.58 19.45 6.34
C VAL A 358 12.83 20.72 5.52
N GLN A 359 12.48 21.91 6.03
CA GLN A 359 12.77 23.19 5.37
C GLN A 359 14.28 23.40 5.20
N ALA A 360 15.06 23.17 6.26
CA ALA A 360 16.51 23.30 6.24
C ALA A 360 17.13 22.33 5.22
N GLU A 361 16.70 21.07 5.21
CA GLU A 361 17.22 20.07 4.28
C GLU A 361 16.85 20.39 2.82
N LEU A 362 15.62 20.86 2.56
CA LEU A 362 15.21 21.29 1.23
C LEU A 362 16.06 22.46 0.72
N MET A 363 16.33 23.43 1.59
CA MET A 363 17.15 24.57 1.22
C MET A 363 18.61 24.15 0.99
N GLU A 364 19.19 23.35 1.90
CA GLU A 364 20.59 22.91 1.83
C GLU A 364 20.86 22.01 0.62
N LYS A 365 20.03 20.97 0.43
CA LYS A 365 20.29 19.94 -0.59
C LYS A 365 19.76 20.32 -1.97
N LYS A 366 18.74 21.19 -2.05
CA LYS A 366 18.02 21.46 -3.31
C LYS A 366 17.85 22.93 -3.64
N GLY A 367 18.21 23.85 -2.74
CA GLY A 367 17.97 25.28 -2.94
C GLY A 367 16.49 25.63 -3.04
N VAL A 368 15.60 24.82 -2.45
CA VAL A 368 14.15 25.04 -2.47
C VAL A 368 13.71 25.64 -1.14
N SER A 369 13.14 26.84 -1.18
CA SER A 369 12.46 27.43 -0.02
C SER A 369 10.98 27.04 -0.02
N ALA A 370 10.52 26.37 1.04
CA ALA A 370 9.15 25.93 1.23
C ALA A 370 8.59 26.47 2.56
N GLU A 371 8.21 27.75 2.56
CA GLU A 371 7.74 28.47 3.77
C GLU A 371 6.29 28.13 4.13
N ARG A 372 5.49 27.68 3.15
CA ARG A 372 4.07 27.40 3.35
C ARG A 372 3.86 25.97 3.85
N VAL A 373 2.94 25.80 4.79
CA VAL A 373 2.64 24.51 5.41
C VAL A 373 1.14 24.23 5.36
N ILE A 374 0.75 23.09 4.79
CA ILE A 374 -0.64 22.60 4.81
C ILE A 374 -0.71 21.40 5.75
N VAL A 375 -1.67 21.41 6.68
CA VAL A 375 -1.91 20.33 7.64
C VAL A 375 -3.18 19.58 7.27
N THR A 376 -3.11 18.26 7.34
CA THR A 376 -4.22 17.33 7.14
C THR A 376 -4.32 16.43 8.37
N SER A 377 -5.53 16.23 8.89
CA SER A 377 -5.75 15.42 10.10
C SER A 377 -7.20 14.96 10.20
N ASN A 378 -7.42 13.83 10.87
CA ASN A 378 -8.75 13.39 11.29
C ASN A 378 -9.15 13.88 12.69
N GLU A 379 -8.39 14.81 13.29
CA GLU A 379 -8.70 15.47 14.56
C GLU A 379 -9.94 16.37 14.46
N GLN A 380 -10.77 16.37 15.51
CA GLN A 380 -12.01 17.15 15.60
C GLN A 380 -11.94 18.24 16.68
N ASP A 381 -10.92 18.23 17.54
CA ASP A 381 -10.78 19.23 18.60
C ASP A 381 -10.48 20.63 18.03
N GLU A 382 -11.40 21.57 18.26
CA GLU A 382 -11.25 22.96 17.79
C GLU A 382 -10.08 23.71 18.47
N GLY A 383 -9.72 23.33 19.69
CA GLY A 383 -8.58 23.91 20.41
C GLY A 383 -7.28 23.56 19.70
N TRP A 384 -7.11 22.30 19.35
CA TRP A 384 -5.97 21.80 18.60
C TRP A 384 -5.84 22.47 17.22
N TRP A 385 -6.95 22.65 16.50
CA TRP A 385 -6.92 23.38 15.22
C TRP A 385 -6.58 24.87 15.37
N LYS A 386 -6.90 25.50 16.52
CA LYS A 386 -6.43 26.87 16.83
C LYS A 386 -4.92 26.90 17.04
N GLU A 387 -4.36 25.93 17.77
CA GLU A 387 -2.91 25.81 17.94
C GLU A 387 -2.20 25.60 16.59
N VAL A 388 -2.78 24.82 15.68
CA VAL A 388 -2.28 24.68 14.29
C VAL A 388 -2.27 26.03 13.57
N ALA A 389 -3.35 26.82 13.68
CA ALA A 389 -3.42 28.14 13.06
C ALA A 389 -2.44 29.15 13.68
N GLU A 390 -2.16 29.05 14.99
CA GLU A 390 -1.18 29.88 15.68
C GLU A 390 0.26 29.65 15.19
N LEU A 391 0.56 28.46 14.65
CA LEU A 391 1.82 28.17 13.95
C LEU A 391 1.89 28.79 12.54
N GLY A 392 0.83 29.45 12.09
CA GLY A 392 0.71 29.99 10.73
C GLY A 392 0.45 28.92 9.66
N TRP A 393 0.09 27.71 10.07
CA TRP A 393 -0.21 26.61 9.17
C TRP A 393 -1.67 26.67 8.71
N VAL A 394 -1.94 26.23 7.49
CA VAL A 394 -3.29 26.24 6.92
C VAL A 394 -3.85 24.83 6.82
N THR A 395 -5.18 24.71 6.87
CA THR A 395 -5.91 23.45 6.71
C THR A 395 -7.03 23.62 5.68
N LEU A 396 -7.54 22.51 5.18
CA LEU A 396 -8.63 22.47 4.21
C LEU A 396 -9.99 22.54 4.89
N ASP A 397 -10.95 23.17 4.20
CA ASP A 397 -12.37 23.01 4.51
C ASP A 397 -12.90 21.73 3.83
N HIS A 398 -12.88 20.63 4.58
CA HIS A 398 -13.39 19.37 4.09
C HIS A 398 -14.92 19.31 3.98
N GLN A 399 -15.67 20.16 4.69
CA GLN A 399 -17.13 20.22 4.53
C GLN A 399 -17.46 20.72 3.13
N ARG A 400 -16.86 21.84 2.73
CA ARG A 400 -17.00 22.37 1.38
C ARG A 400 -16.51 21.39 0.31
N THR A 401 -15.41 20.68 0.58
CA THR A 401 -14.90 19.65 -0.34
C THR A 401 -15.92 18.53 -0.57
N MET A 402 -16.58 18.06 0.50
CA MET A 402 -17.63 17.05 0.39
C MET A 402 -18.87 17.58 -0.33
N GLU A 403 -19.28 18.81 -0.08
CA GLU A 403 -20.44 19.42 -0.73
C GLU A 403 -20.24 19.56 -2.25
N GLU A 404 -19.04 19.94 -2.68
CA GLU A 404 -18.75 20.19 -4.10
C GLU A 404 -18.47 18.89 -4.89
N HIS A 405 -17.81 17.90 -4.30
CA HIS A 405 -17.31 16.73 -5.03
C HIS A 405 -17.75 15.37 -4.46
N GLY A 406 -18.37 15.36 -3.28
CA GLY A 406 -18.85 14.16 -2.60
C GLY A 406 -17.91 13.61 -1.52
N PRO A 407 -18.35 12.59 -0.78
CA PRO A 407 -17.74 12.15 0.49
C PRO A 407 -16.34 11.56 0.35
N TRP A 408 -15.95 11.12 -0.84
CA TRP A 408 -14.61 10.58 -1.12
C TRP A 408 -13.54 11.66 -1.29
N TYR A 409 -13.93 12.86 -1.70
CA TYR A 409 -12.98 13.88 -2.12
C TYR A 409 -12.09 14.45 -1.01
N PRO A 410 -12.52 14.56 0.27
CA PRO A 410 -11.61 14.95 1.34
C PRO A 410 -10.31 14.13 1.35
N ILE A 411 -10.40 12.80 1.34
CA ILE A 411 -9.20 11.95 1.39
C ILE A 411 -8.42 11.98 0.08
N PHE A 412 -9.08 12.14 -1.08
CA PHE A 412 -8.39 12.25 -2.36
C PHE A 412 -7.62 13.58 -2.48
N VAL A 413 -8.21 14.68 -2.03
CA VAL A 413 -7.58 15.99 -1.99
C VAL A 413 -6.43 15.98 -1.00
N ASP A 414 -6.61 15.41 0.20
CA ASP A 414 -5.52 15.25 1.17
C ASP A 414 -4.35 14.47 0.58
N ALA A 415 -4.61 13.29 0.01
CA ALA A 415 -3.57 12.45 -0.55
C ALA A 415 -2.86 13.13 -1.74
N PHE A 416 -3.58 13.92 -2.54
CA PHE A 416 -2.98 14.77 -3.56
C PHE A 416 -2.04 15.80 -2.93
N ILE A 417 -2.52 16.61 -1.98
CA ILE A 417 -1.72 17.66 -1.34
C ILE A 417 -0.47 17.08 -0.67
N GLN A 418 -0.63 15.96 0.05
CA GLN A 418 0.47 15.27 0.70
C GLN A 418 1.51 14.78 -0.31
N GLY A 419 1.08 14.22 -1.45
CA GLY A 419 1.97 13.65 -2.45
C GLY A 419 2.55 14.63 -3.49
N GLU A 420 2.00 15.84 -3.60
CA GLU A 420 2.50 16.91 -4.49
C GLU A 420 3.38 17.95 -3.76
N ALA A 421 3.55 17.83 -2.44
CA ALA A 421 4.39 18.73 -1.66
C ALA A 421 5.89 18.60 -2.00
N ALA A 422 6.66 19.66 -1.76
CA ALA A 422 8.12 19.63 -1.87
C ALA A 422 8.76 18.90 -0.68
N GLY A 423 8.14 19.03 0.50
CA GLY A 423 8.51 18.31 1.71
C GLY A 423 7.29 17.72 2.43
N PHE A 424 7.51 16.68 3.24
CA PHE A 424 6.44 15.99 3.95
C PHE A 424 6.80 15.63 5.40
N VAL A 425 5.88 15.87 6.33
CA VAL A 425 5.99 15.39 7.71
C VAL A 425 4.76 14.56 8.06
N GLY A 426 4.94 13.27 8.32
CA GLY A 426 3.83 12.36 8.60
C GLY A 426 3.87 11.76 10.01
N THR A 427 2.76 11.22 10.48
CA THR A 427 2.72 10.32 11.65
C THR A 427 3.23 8.93 11.28
N SER A 428 4.17 8.35 12.05
CA SER A 428 4.64 6.98 11.85
C SER A 428 3.49 5.96 11.95
N THR A 429 3.64 4.80 11.32
CA THR A 429 2.64 3.70 11.21
C THR A 429 1.31 4.01 10.51
N SER A 430 1.02 5.27 10.17
CA SER A 430 -0.13 5.61 9.33
C SER A 430 0.16 5.32 7.86
N THR A 431 -0.66 4.48 7.23
CA THR A 431 -0.54 4.19 5.79
C THR A 431 -0.83 5.40 4.91
N VAL A 432 -1.60 6.37 5.40
CA VAL A 432 -1.78 7.70 4.77
C VAL A 432 -0.46 8.44 4.72
N SER A 433 0.20 8.56 5.87
CA SER A 433 1.52 9.18 5.94
C SER A 433 2.54 8.45 5.07
N MET A 434 2.53 7.12 5.07
CA MET A 434 3.47 6.32 4.27
C MET A 434 3.32 6.60 2.77
N LEU A 435 2.10 6.69 2.23
CA LEU A 435 1.92 7.02 0.82
C LEU A 435 2.32 8.47 0.51
N GLY A 436 1.99 9.43 1.38
CA GLY A 436 2.43 10.82 1.24
C GLY A 436 3.96 10.93 1.19
N GLN A 437 4.64 10.30 2.16
CA GLN A 437 6.09 10.19 2.22
C GLN A 437 6.68 9.67 0.90
N ARG A 438 6.19 8.51 0.45
CA ARG A 438 6.74 7.85 -0.75
C ARG A 438 6.55 8.66 -2.01
N ARG A 439 5.39 9.31 -2.17
CA ARG A 439 5.14 10.22 -3.29
C ARG A 439 6.15 11.36 -3.32
N VAL A 440 6.35 12.04 -2.18
CA VAL A 440 7.29 13.14 -2.08
C VAL A 440 8.71 12.67 -2.37
N GLU A 441 9.17 11.58 -1.77
CA GLU A 441 10.51 11.02 -2.02
C GLU A 441 10.72 10.59 -3.46
N SER A 442 9.74 9.94 -4.11
CA SER A 442 9.83 9.50 -5.52
C SER A 442 9.98 10.66 -6.50
N LYS A 443 9.52 11.85 -6.13
CA LYS A 443 9.70 13.11 -6.88
C LYS A 443 10.99 13.84 -6.49
N GLY A 444 11.84 13.19 -5.71
CA GLY A 444 13.04 13.76 -5.15
C GLY A 444 12.74 14.89 -4.17
N GLY A 445 11.72 14.73 -3.31
CA GLY A 445 11.35 15.58 -2.17
C GLY A 445 12.07 15.19 -0.88
N VAL A 446 11.76 15.82 0.26
CA VAL A 446 12.31 15.45 1.60
C VAL A 446 11.14 15.06 2.49
N SER A 447 11.29 14.01 3.29
CA SER A 447 10.22 13.64 4.21
C SER A 447 10.70 13.03 5.51
N VAL A 448 9.94 13.24 6.57
CA VAL A 448 10.20 12.71 7.91
C VAL A 448 8.91 12.15 8.52
N MET A 449 9.04 11.09 9.32
CA MET A 449 7.92 10.48 10.05
C MET A 449 8.12 10.69 11.55
N VAL A 450 7.16 11.37 12.18
CA VAL A 450 7.12 11.62 13.62
C VAL A 450 6.73 10.34 14.35
N GLN A 451 7.56 9.93 15.30
CA GLN A 451 7.27 8.81 16.19
C GLN A 451 6.27 9.17 17.28
N TRP A 452 5.46 8.19 17.70
CA TRP A 452 4.42 8.35 18.71
C TRP A 452 4.20 7.03 19.46
N GLY A 453 3.28 7.03 20.43
CA GLY A 453 2.92 5.88 21.26
C GLY A 453 3.39 6.02 22.70
N THR A 454 4.48 6.77 22.93
CA THR A 454 4.98 7.10 24.27
C THR A 454 5.52 8.52 24.33
N LYS A 455 5.57 9.09 25.53
CA LYS A 455 6.15 10.42 25.76
C LYS A 455 7.61 10.46 25.28
N GLY A 456 7.93 11.45 24.44
CA GLY A 456 9.29 11.61 23.89
C GLY A 456 9.69 10.56 22.87
N ALA A 457 8.75 9.83 22.26
CA ALA A 457 9.06 8.80 21.25
C ALA A 457 9.89 9.33 20.05
N ASP A 458 9.80 10.63 19.77
CA ASP A 458 10.50 11.30 18.67
C ASP A 458 11.70 12.16 19.13
N ASP A 459 12.10 12.06 20.40
CA ASP A 459 13.27 12.76 20.91
C ASP A 459 14.54 12.08 20.40
N HIS A 460 15.41 12.84 19.73
CA HIS A 460 16.63 12.36 19.08
C HIS A 460 17.83 13.24 19.38
#